data_AF-A0A1G0FV74-F1
#
_entry.id   AF-A0A1G0FV74-F1
#
_cell.length_a   1.000
_cell.length_b   1.000
_cell.length_c   1.000
_cell.angle_alpha   90.00
_cell.angle_beta   90.00
_cell.angle_gamma   90.00
#
_symmetry.space_group_name_H-M   'P 1'
#
loop_
_entity.id
_entity.type
_entity.pdbx_description
1 polymer ?
#
loop_
_entity_poly.entity_id
_entity_poly.type
_entity_poly.pdbx_seq_one_letter_code
_entity_poly.pdbx_strand_id
1 'polypeptide(L)'
;MILKCKKEFYVRILLVLAIALTGCSGSGDTQPDEDPEAVTKRFYELISAAKMEGGTTTASEAYKMVDTKVSNLNVNQFLEIIKRYPEKFAVDVGKAEIKGTQALVQISYKMPSSFGGEYTVQEVIPLNVDPATNTWKIDFTGDSYGMQKDEAIAASKSEAPPPVKSEVPLQEGK
;
A
#
# COMPACT_ATOMS: atom_id res chain seq x y z
N MET A 1 -20.67 53.43 -45.25
CA MET A 1 -20.46 54.50 -44.26
C MET A 1 -20.95 53.96 -42.92
N ILE A 2 -20.12 54.08 -41.87
CA ILE A 2 -20.40 53.78 -40.46
C ILE A 2 -20.62 52.30 -40.10
N LEU A 3 -19.57 51.65 -39.58
CA LEU A 3 -19.73 50.69 -38.49
C LEU A 3 -18.56 50.86 -37.50
N LYS A 4 -18.60 51.98 -36.77
CA LYS A 4 -17.90 52.15 -35.48
C LYS A 4 -18.63 51.28 -34.47
N CYS A 5 -18.15 50.06 -34.19
CA CYS A 5 -18.41 49.34 -32.94
C CYS A 5 -17.71 47.98 -32.98
N LYS A 6 -16.45 47.93 -32.54
CA LYS A 6 -15.82 46.69 -32.04
C LYS A 6 -14.44 46.92 -31.38
N LYS A 7 -14.16 48.15 -30.93
CA LYS A 7 -12.86 48.52 -30.32
C LYS A 7 -12.84 48.45 -28.78
N GLU A 8 -13.98 48.14 -28.15
CA GLU A 8 -14.10 48.06 -26.69
C GLU A 8 -14.21 46.61 -26.15
N PHE A 9 -14.18 45.59 -27.02
CA PHE A 9 -14.33 44.19 -26.58
C PHE A 9 -13.00 43.45 -26.40
N TYR A 10 -11.89 44.00 -26.90
CA TYR A 10 -10.57 43.35 -26.83
C TYR A 10 -9.73 43.77 -25.61
N VAL A 11 -10.12 44.83 -24.89
CA VAL A 11 -9.34 45.39 -23.77
C VAL A 11 -9.63 44.68 -22.43
N ARG A 12 -10.70 43.88 -22.34
CA ARG A 12 -11.00 43.07 -21.13
C ARG A 12 -10.56 41.60 -21.20
N ILE A 13 -10.06 41.12 -22.33
CA ILE A 13 -9.55 39.74 -22.48
C ILE A 13 -8.06 39.63 -22.05
N LEU A 14 -7.40 40.75 -21.74
CA LEU A 14 -5.95 40.81 -21.48
C LEU A 14 -5.57 41.11 -20.02
N LEU A 15 -6.49 40.92 -19.06
CA LEU A 15 -6.22 41.29 -17.66
C LEU A 15 -6.87 40.38 -16.60
N VAL A 16 -6.90 39.04 -16.76
CA VAL A 16 -7.02 38.12 -15.60
C VAL A 16 -6.49 36.72 -15.99
N LEU A 17 -5.17 36.55 -16.11
CA LEU A 17 -4.52 35.27 -15.78
C LEU A 17 -3.02 35.44 -15.51
N ALA A 18 -2.67 36.51 -14.79
CA ALA A 18 -1.43 36.58 -14.04
C ALA A 18 -1.74 36.11 -12.61
N ILE A 19 -2.16 34.85 -12.46
CA ILE A 19 -2.13 34.22 -11.14
C ILE A 19 -0.70 33.72 -10.97
N ALA A 20 0.02 34.57 -10.24
CA ALA A 20 1.27 34.34 -9.56
C ALA A 20 1.73 32.87 -9.57
N LEU A 21 2.86 32.65 -10.23
CA LEU A 21 3.89 31.74 -9.74
C LEU A 21 4.28 32.24 -8.34
N THR A 22 3.49 31.91 -7.32
CA THR A 22 3.98 31.87 -5.95
C THR A 22 4.96 30.71 -5.90
N GLY A 23 6.19 30.99 -6.29
CA GLY A 23 7.35 30.18 -5.92
C GLY A 23 7.38 30.16 -4.41
N CYS A 24 6.94 29.03 -3.84
CA CYS A 24 7.04 28.76 -2.43
C CYS A 24 8.53 28.74 -2.10
N SER A 25 9.02 29.84 -1.51
CA SER A 25 10.37 29.93 -0.95
C SER A 25 10.32 29.23 0.40
N GLY A 26 10.18 27.91 0.38
CA GLY A 26 10.15 27.06 1.57
C GLY A 26 11.51 26.40 1.73
N SER A 27 12.21 26.76 2.79
CA SER A 27 13.53 26.28 3.14
C SER A 27 13.49 24.77 3.46
N GLY A 28 14.20 23.96 2.67
CA GLY A 28 14.81 22.69 3.08
C GLY A 28 13.94 21.64 3.77
N ASP A 29 13.10 20.95 3.02
CA ASP A 29 12.92 19.48 3.04
C ASP A 29 11.94 19.17 1.88
N THR A 30 12.45 18.78 0.71
CA THR A 30 11.61 18.65 -0.48
C THR A 30 10.87 17.32 -0.47
N GLN A 31 9.95 17.14 0.47
CA GLN A 31 9.06 15.98 0.49
C GLN A 31 8.27 15.90 -0.84
N PRO A 32 7.97 14.70 -1.37
CA PRO A 32 7.12 14.56 -2.55
C PRO A 32 5.77 15.25 -2.41
N ASP A 33 5.23 15.79 -3.51
CA ASP A 33 3.91 16.44 -3.55
C ASP A 33 2.75 15.47 -3.24
N GLU A 34 2.93 14.19 -3.54
CA GLU A 34 1.94 13.14 -3.28
C GLU A 34 2.19 12.51 -1.90
N ASP A 35 1.12 12.35 -1.11
CA ASP A 35 1.19 11.72 0.20
C ASP A 35 1.53 10.21 0.10
N PRO A 36 2.33 9.64 1.02
CA PRO A 36 2.66 8.23 0.99
C PRO A 36 1.44 7.32 1.13
N GLU A 37 0.39 7.74 1.85
CA GLU A 37 -0.88 7.02 1.93
C GLU A 37 -1.57 6.91 0.57
N ALA A 38 -1.57 8.01 -0.21
CA ALA A 38 -2.18 8.03 -1.54
C ALA A 38 -1.42 7.10 -2.51
N VAL A 39 -0.08 7.10 -2.42
CA VAL A 39 0.77 6.19 -3.19
C VAL A 39 0.49 4.73 -2.83
N THR A 40 0.45 4.38 -1.54
CA THR A 40 0.14 3.01 -1.08
C THR A 40 -1.25 2.58 -1.52
N LYS A 41 -2.24 3.47 -1.40
CA LYS A 41 -3.62 3.18 -1.83
C LYS A 41 -3.67 2.88 -3.33
N ARG A 42 -3.09 3.74 -4.17
CA ARG A 42 -3.05 3.54 -5.63
C ARG A 42 -2.37 2.22 -6.00
N PHE A 43 -1.27 1.87 -5.33
CA PHE A 43 -0.57 0.62 -5.57
C PHE A 43 -1.46 -0.61 -5.35
N TYR A 44 -2.17 -0.68 -4.23
CA TYR A 44 -3.05 -1.81 -3.95
C TYR A 44 -4.34 -1.80 -4.78
N GLU A 45 -4.84 -0.62 -5.19
CA GLU A 45 -5.93 -0.52 -6.17
C GLU A 45 -5.52 -1.11 -7.53
N LEU A 46 -4.29 -0.84 -8.00
CA LEU A 46 -3.77 -1.44 -9.23
C LEU A 46 -3.63 -2.97 -9.11
N ILE A 47 -3.18 -3.47 -7.95
CA ILE A 47 -3.14 -4.92 -7.69
C ILE A 47 -4.54 -5.52 -7.74
N SER A 48 -5.51 -4.90 -7.08
CA SER A 48 -6.91 -5.36 -7.06
C SER A 48 -7.53 -5.36 -8.46
N ALA A 49 -7.33 -4.28 -9.24
CA ALA A 49 -7.79 -4.19 -10.61
C ALA A 49 -7.15 -5.26 -11.50
N ALA A 50 -5.84 -5.50 -11.37
CA ALA A 50 -5.15 -6.57 -12.11
C ALA A 50 -5.72 -7.97 -11.80
N LYS A 51 -6.21 -8.19 -10.57
CA LYS A 51 -6.85 -9.45 -10.16
C LYS A 51 -8.24 -9.64 -10.76
N MET A 52 -9.00 -8.56 -10.95
CA MET A 52 -10.35 -8.62 -11.51
C MET A 52 -10.36 -8.65 -13.05
N GLU A 53 -9.53 -7.83 -13.69
CA GLU A 53 -9.52 -7.65 -15.15
C GLU A 53 -8.74 -8.76 -15.86
N GLY A 54 -7.75 -9.35 -15.17
CA GLY A 54 -6.77 -10.24 -15.78
C GLY A 54 -5.79 -9.50 -16.71
N GLY A 55 -4.69 -10.16 -17.04
CA GLY A 55 -3.62 -9.57 -17.88
C GLY A 55 -2.51 -8.87 -17.08
N THR A 56 -1.44 -8.48 -17.77
CA THR A 56 -0.18 -8.03 -17.14
C THR A 56 0.00 -6.51 -17.09
N THR A 57 -0.81 -5.74 -17.81
CA THR A 57 -0.63 -4.29 -17.96
C THR A 57 -0.82 -3.55 -16.64
N THR A 58 -1.95 -3.76 -15.95
CA THR A 58 -2.27 -3.09 -14.68
C THR A 58 -1.29 -3.49 -13.57
N ALA A 59 -0.89 -4.76 -13.53
CA ALA A 59 0.15 -5.23 -12.61
C ALA A 59 1.53 -4.61 -12.90
N SER A 60 1.85 -4.35 -14.16
CA SER A 60 3.11 -3.69 -14.53
C SER A 60 3.15 -2.23 -14.07
N GLU A 61 2.00 -1.53 -14.06
CA GLU A 61 1.92 -0.19 -13.48
C GLU A 61 2.15 -0.20 -11.96
N ALA A 62 1.57 -1.18 -11.25
CA ALA A 62 1.85 -1.36 -9.82
C ALA A 62 3.35 -1.61 -9.57
N TYR A 63 3.97 -2.45 -10.38
CA TYR A 63 5.40 -2.75 -10.27
C TYR A 63 6.31 -1.51 -10.44
N LYS A 64 5.92 -0.52 -11.27
CA LYS A 64 6.70 0.73 -11.41
C LYS A 64 6.71 1.60 -10.15
N MET A 65 5.77 1.35 -9.22
CA MET A 65 5.70 2.04 -7.94
C MET A 65 6.61 1.42 -6.88
N VAL A 66 7.14 0.22 -7.13
CA VAL A 66 8.05 -0.48 -6.23
C VAL A 66 9.46 0.11 -6.31
N ASP A 67 10.12 0.22 -5.16
CA ASP A 67 11.55 0.50 -5.08
C ASP A 67 12.34 -0.76 -5.48
N THR A 68 12.56 -0.93 -6.78
CA THR A 68 13.28 -2.09 -7.32
C THR A 68 14.76 -2.12 -6.93
N LYS A 69 15.33 -1.01 -6.44
CA LYS A 69 16.72 -0.95 -5.98
C LYS A 69 16.87 -1.59 -4.61
N VAL A 70 15.84 -1.47 -3.76
CA VAL A 70 15.84 -1.98 -2.39
C VAL A 70 15.19 -3.37 -2.31
N SER A 71 14.05 -3.56 -2.98
CA SER A 71 13.26 -4.79 -2.88
C SER A 71 13.93 -6.06 -3.47
N ASN A 72 14.97 -5.92 -4.29
CA ASN A 72 15.60 -7.03 -5.03
C ASN A 72 14.59 -7.91 -5.79
N LEU A 73 13.45 -7.33 -6.19
CA LEU A 73 12.32 -8.02 -6.80
C LEU A 73 12.24 -7.72 -8.30
N ASN A 74 12.18 -8.75 -9.14
CA ASN A 74 11.90 -8.58 -10.56
C ASN A 74 10.40 -8.68 -10.88
N VAL A 75 10.01 -8.21 -12.06
CA VAL A 75 8.59 -8.18 -12.48
C VAL A 75 7.91 -9.55 -12.45
N ASN A 76 8.60 -10.63 -12.80
CA ASN A 76 8.01 -11.97 -12.78
C ASN A 76 7.75 -12.43 -11.34
N GLN A 77 8.69 -12.18 -10.43
CA GLN A 77 8.51 -12.47 -9.00
C GLN A 77 7.36 -11.65 -8.42
N PHE A 78 7.27 -10.36 -8.76
CA PHE A 78 6.15 -9.51 -8.39
C PHE A 78 4.81 -10.10 -8.85
N LEU A 79 4.71 -10.49 -10.13
CA LEU A 79 3.52 -11.12 -10.68
C LEU A 79 3.15 -12.42 -9.95
N GLU A 80 4.13 -13.26 -9.62
CA GLU A 80 3.89 -14.50 -8.87
C GLU A 80 3.42 -14.24 -7.43
N ILE A 81 3.88 -13.17 -6.78
CA ILE A 81 3.42 -12.79 -5.44
C ILE A 81 1.96 -12.33 -5.51
N ILE A 82 1.64 -11.36 -6.37
CA ILE A 82 0.28 -10.78 -6.40
C ILE A 82 -0.77 -11.78 -6.90
N LYS A 83 -0.39 -12.78 -7.72
CA LYS A 83 -1.28 -13.89 -8.11
C LYS A 83 -1.88 -14.60 -6.91
N ARG A 84 -1.16 -14.66 -5.79
CA ARG A 84 -1.60 -15.36 -4.58
C ARG A 84 -2.64 -14.58 -3.78
N TYR A 85 -2.80 -13.28 -4.02
CA TYR A 85 -3.81 -12.46 -3.36
C TYR A 85 -5.23 -12.90 -3.80
N PRO A 86 -6.25 -12.77 -2.93
CA PRO A 86 -7.62 -13.13 -3.25
C PRO A 86 -8.21 -12.25 -4.37
N GLU A 87 -9.22 -12.74 -5.08
CA GLU A 87 -9.85 -12.00 -6.20
C GLU A 87 -10.55 -10.71 -5.76
N LYS A 88 -11.05 -10.66 -4.52
CA LYS A 88 -11.68 -9.48 -3.91
C LYS A 88 -10.76 -8.78 -2.92
N PHE A 89 -9.45 -8.82 -3.19
CA PHE A 89 -8.46 -8.18 -2.36
C PHE A 89 -8.68 -6.66 -2.34
N ALA A 90 -8.86 -6.11 -1.14
CA ALA A 90 -9.02 -4.70 -0.88
C ALA A 90 -8.26 -4.35 0.40
N VAL A 91 -7.59 -3.20 0.37
CA VAL A 91 -6.74 -2.74 1.46
C VAL A 91 -7.29 -1.44 2.02
N ASP A 92 -7.46 -1.41 3.33
CA ASP A 92 -7.69 -0.18 4.09
C ASP A 92 -6.33 0.41 4.44
N VAL A 93 -6.10 1.67 4.03
CA VAL A 93 -4.85 2.39 4.27
C VAL A 93 -5.03 3.30 5.48
N GLY A 94 -4.18 3.07 6.49
CA GLY A 94 -4.08 3.89 7.69
C GLY A 94 -3.19 5.12 7.49
N LYS A 95 -2.89 5.82 8.59
CA LYS A 95 -2.00 6.99 8.57
C LYS A 95 -0.54 6.57 8.35
N ALA A 96 0.21 7.43 7.67
CA ALA A 96 1.65 7.31 7.55
C ALA A 96 2.39 7.98 8.70
N GLU A 97 3.51 7.39 9.09
CA GLU A 97 4.55 8.04 9.88
C GLU A 97 5.70 8.43 8.96
N ILE A 98 5.93 9.73 8.77
CA ILE A 98 6.97 10.26 7.87
C ILE A 98 8.19 10.68 8.69
N LYS A 99 9.38 10.25 8.25
CA LYS A 99 10.68 10.58 8.84
C LYS A 99 11.67 10.91 7.72
N GLY A 100 11.73 12.17 7.32
CA GLY A 100 12.56 12.63 6.21
C GLY A 100 12.16 11.94 4.90
N THR A 101 13.12 11.25 4.26
CA THR A 101 12.91 10.55 2.99
C THR A 101 12.28 9.15 3.13
N GLN A 102 11.78 8.80 4.31
CA GLN A 102 11.17 7.50 4.60
C GLN A 102 9.77 7.69 5.18
N ALA A 103 8.86 6.78 4.84
CA ALA A 103 7.52 6.72 5.43
C ALA A 103 7.15 5.28 5.78
N LEU A 104 6.36 5.12 6.84
CA LEU A 104 5.76 3.85 7.24
C LEU A 104 4.24 3.99 7.16
N VAL A 105 3.60 3.24 6.28
CA VAL A 105 2.14 3.28 6.06
C VAL A 105 1.51 2.03 6.63
N GLN A 106 0.60 2.17 7.60
CA GLN A 106 -0.16 1.05 8.12
C GLN A 106 -1.23 0.62 7.10
N ILE A 107 -1.39 -0.68 6.90
CA ILE A 107 -2.46 -1.23 6.08
C ILE A 107 -3.20 -2.34 6.81
N SER A 108 -4.46 -2.57 6.44
CA SER A 108 -5.18 -3.76 6.84
C SER A 108 -6.01 -4.32 5.70
N TYR A 109 -6.14 -5.64 5.63
CA TYR A 109 -6.93 -6.31 4.60
C TYR A 109 -7.50 -7.63 5.10
N LYS A 110 -8.58 -8.08 4.46
CA LYS A 110 -9.25 -9.33 4.81
C LYS A 110 -8.72 -10.51 4.01
N MET A 111 -8.55 -11.63 4.70
CA MET A 111 -8.08 -12.88 4.13
C MET A 111 -9.04 -14.03 4.45
N PRO A 112 -9.35 -14.90 3.47
CA PRO A 112 -10.17 -16.08 3.72
C PRO A 112 -9.40 -17.10 4.59
N SER A 113 -10.08 -17.67 5.59
CA SER A 113 -9.53 -18.73 6.43
C SER A 113 -9.88 -20.10 5.86
N SER A 114 -8.94 -21.06 5.94
CA SER A 114 -9.22 -22.46 5.62
C SER A 114 -10.17 -23.14 6.61
N PHE A 115 -10.38 -22.56 7.79
CA PHE A 115 -11.35 -23.01 8.79
C PHE A 115 -12.75 -22.40 8.59
N GLY A 116 -12.96 -21.63 7.52
CA GLY A 116 -14.16 -20.86 7.27
C GLY A 116 -14.07 -19.44 7.84
N GLY A 117 -14.80 -18.51 7.22
CA GLY A 117 -14.78 -17.09 7.58
C GLY A 117 -13.58 -16.31 7.04
N GLU A 118 -13.37 -15.11 7.57
CA GLU A 118 -12.30 -14.19 7.20
C GLU A 118 -11.53 -13.73 8.45
N TYR A 119 -10.25 -13.45 8.31
CA TYR A 119 -9.44 -12.77 9.32
C TYR A 119 -8.84 -11.50 8.74
N THR A 120 -8.50 -10.55 9.63
CA THR A 120 -7.87 -9.29 9.22
C THR A 120 -6.36 -9.40 9.41
N VAL A 121 -5.62 -9.11 8.35
CA VAL A 121 -4.17 -8.95 8.40
C VAL A 121 -3.87 -7.46 8.57
N GLN A 122 -2.90 -7.15 9.43
CA GLN A 122 -2.37 -5.80 9.60
C GLN A 122 -0.88 -5.84 9.27
N GLU A 123 -0.44 -4.93 8.41
CA GLU A 123 0.94 -4.82 7.96
C GLU A 123 1.38 -3.36 7.97
N VAL A 124 2.70 -3.14 8.05
CA VAL A 124 3.31 -1.82 7.89
C VAL A 124 4.15 -1.85 6.63
N ILE A 125 3.84 -0.96 5.70
CA ILE A 125 4.49 -0.87 4.39
C ILE A 125 5.51 0.27 4.42
N PRO A 126 6.81 -0.02 4.24
CA PRO A 126 7.82 1.02 4.13
C PRO A 126 7.81 1.65 2.74
N LEU A 127 8.02 2.96 2.69
CA LEU A 127 8.23 3.71 1.46
C LEU A 127 9.50 4.56 1.58
N ASN A 128 10.21 4.71 0.47
CA ASN A 128 11.38 5.57 0.35
C ASN A 128 11.15 6.59 -0.76
N VAL A 129 11.68 7.81 -0.60
CA VAL A 129 11.72 8.79 -1.70
C VAL A 129 12.79 8.39 -2.70
N ASP A 130 12.42 8.24 -3.97
CA ASP A 130 13.39 8.10 -5.06
C ASP A 130 14.02 9.48 -5.36
N PRO A 131 15.33 9.68 -5.10
CA PRO A 131 15.96 10.98 -5.24
C PRO A 131 16.01 11.48 -6.69
N ALA A 132 15.85 10.59 -7.67
CA ALA A 132 15.85 10.96 -9.08
C ALA A 132 14.53 11.61 -9.53
N THR A 133 13.41 11.16 -8.96
CA THR A 133 12.06 11.58 -9.39
C THR A 133 11.31 12.38 -8.33
N ASN A 134 11.84 12.45 -7.11
CA ASN A 134 11.18 13.01 -5.94
C ASN A 134 9.77 12.41 -5.72
N THR A 135 9.65 11.08 -5.85
CA THR A 135 8.40 10.34 -5.65
C THR A 135 8.57 9.25 -4.61
N TRP A 136 7.50 8.93 -3.88
CA TRP A 136 7.50 7.77 -3.00
C TRP A 136 7.53 6.46 -3.80
N LYS A 137 8.37 5.53 -3.35
CA LYS A 137 8.48 4.17 -3.85
C LYS A 137 8.24 3.19 -2.74
N ILE A 138 7.49 2.13 -3.02
CA ILE A 138 7.10 1.11 -2.05
C ILE A 138 8.21 0.09 -1.92
N ASP A 139 8.69 -0.14 -0.71
CA ASP A 139 9.56 -1.27 -0.41
C ASP A 139 8.72 -2.55 -0.30
N PHE A 140 8.50 -3.18 -1.45
CA PHE A 140 7.70 -4.38 -1.54
C PHE A 140 8.60 -5.62 -1.54
N THR A 141 8.76 -6.23 -0.37
CA THR A 141 9.62 -7.42 -0.19
C THR A 141 8.91 -8.72 -0.53
N GLY A 142 7.56 -8.74 -0.61
CA GLY A 142 6.80 -9.96 -0.91
C GLY A 142 6.80 -11.03 0.19
N ASP A 143 7.59 -10.83 1.26
CA ASP A 143 7.89 -11.83 2.29
C ASP A 143 6.75 -12.06 3.29
N SER A 144 5.77 -11.15 3.39
CA SER A 144 4.59 -11.36 4.23
C SER A 144 3.61 -12.39 3.65
N TYR A 145 3.77 -12.80 2.38
CA TYR A 145 2.86 -13.77 1.74
C TYR A 145 3.49 -15.17 1.56
N GLY A 146 3.53 -15.92 2.67
CA GLY A 146 3.82 -17.36 2.65
C GLY A 146 4.30 -17.95 3.97
N MET A 147 5.00 -17.19 4.81
CA MET A 147 5.60 -17.73 6.03
C MET A 147 4.62 -17.89 7.20
N GLN A 148 3.54 -17.12 7.23
CA GLN A 148 2.54 -17.23 8.30
C GLN A 148 1.66 -18.50 8.18
N LYS A 149 1.55 -19.10 6.99
CA LYS A 149 0.77 -20.34 6.83
C LYS A 149 1.52 -21.51 7.45
N ASP A 150 2.82 -21.58 7.23
CA ASP A 150 3.68 -22.61 7.82
C ASP A 150 3.92 -22.35 9.31
N GLU A 151 4.02 -21.09 9.75
CA GLU A 151 4.09 -20.74 11.18
C GLU A 151 2.78 -21.01 11.93
N ALA A 152 1.60 -20.77 11.33
CA ALA A 152 0.31 -21.11 11.93
C ALA A 152 0.09 -22.64 12.00
N ILE A 153 0.56 -23.39 11.01
CA ILE A 153 0.55 -24.86 11.03
C ILE A 153 1.58 -25.39 12.05
N ALA A 154 2.73 -24.74 12.19
CA ALA A 154 3.74 -25.10 13.21
C ALA A 154 3.25 -24.79 14.63
N ALA A 155 2.60 -23.63 14.85
CA ALA A 155 2.02 -23.24 16.13
C ALA A 155 0.89 -24.20 16.54
N SER A 156 -0.02 -24.54 15.62
CA SER A 156 -1.09 -25.52 15.88
C SER A 156 -0.59 -26.95 16.09
N LYS A 157 0.60 -27.31 15.60
CA LYS A 157 1.25 -28.60 15.88
C LYS A 157 2.08 -28.58 17.17
N SER A 158 2.53 -27.40 17.62
CA SER A 158 3.25 -27.20 18.88
C SER A 158 2.32 -27.07 20.09
N GLU A 159 1.05 -26.73 19.89
CA GLU A 159 0.06 -26.54 20.96
C GLU A 159 -0.85 -27.77 21.13
N ALA A 160 -0.25 -28.97 21.10
CA ALA A 160 -0.91 -30.14 21.68
C ALA A 160 -0.92 -29.96 23.21
N PRO A 161 -2.09 -29.95 23.87
CA PRO A 161 -2.15 -29.78 25.32
C PRO A 161 -1.39 -30.91 26.01
N PRO A 162 -0.66 -30.63 27.11
CA PRO A 162 0.02 -31.68 27.87
C PRO A 162 -1.01 -32.73 28.34
N PRO A 163 -0.62 -34.02 28.45
CA PRO A 163 -1.53 -35.04 28.94
C PRO A 163 -2.03 -34.65 30.33
N VAL A 164 -3.35 -34.50 30.46
CA VAL A 164 -4.04 -34.29 31.73
C VAL A 164 -3.65 -35.44 32.65
N LYS A 165 -2.75 -35.15 33.59
CA LYS A 165 -2.41 -36.04 34.68
C LYS A 165 -3.60 -36.00 35.63
N SER A 166 -4.49 -36.99 35.53
CA SER A 166 -5.59 -37.17 36.46
C SER A 166 -5.03 -37.37 37.87
N GLU A 167 -5.01 -36.31 38.65
CA GLU A 167 -4.74 -36.35 40.08
C GLU A 167 -6.01 -36.82 40.78
N VAL A 168 -5.96 -38.02 41.35
CA VAL A 168 -7.06 -38.63 42.11
C VAL A 168 -7.15 -37.93 43.47
N PRO A 169 -8.32 -37.42 43.90
CA PRO A 169 -8.46 -36.82 45.22
C PRO A 169 -8.39 -37.86 46.34
N LEU A 170 -7.63 -37.51 47.37
CA LEU A 170 -7.56 -38.11 48.69
C LEU A 170 -8.97 -38.26 49.31
N GLN A 171 -9.30 -39.44 49.84
CA GLN A 171 -10.40 -39.60 50.80
C GLN A 171 -9.86 -40.01 52.16
N GLU A 172 -10.21 -39.21 53.17
CA GLU A 172 -10.06 -39.46 54.59
C GLU A 172 -10.95 -40.63 55.08
N GLY A 173 -10.38 -41.44 55.97
CA GLY A 173 -10.96 -41.73 57.29
C GLY A 173 -12.28 -42.49 57.39
N LYS A 174 -12.18 -43.77 57.77
CA LYS A 174 -12.83 -44.26 58.99
C LYS A 174 -12.10 -45.47 59.57
#